data_AF-A0A8H3VXJ2-F1
#
_entry.id   AF-A0A8H3VXJ2-F1
#
_cell.length_a   1.000
_cell.length_b   1.000
_cell.length_c   1.000
_cell.angle_alpha   90.00
_cell.angle_beta   90.00
_cell.angle_gamma   90.00
#
_symmetry.space_group_name_H-M   'P 1'
#
loop_
_entity.id
_entity.type
_entity.pdbx_description
1 polymer ?
#
loop_
_entity_poly.entity_id
_entity_poly.type
_entity_poly.pdbx_seq_one_letter_code
_entity_poly.pdbx_strand_id
1 'polypeptide(L)'
;MRASLVSMLLVGAVRLVSGSAFTDALGAAPECAVTCALKALPQSPCTIDNTTWLCTNPVFNGFVGDCVKTACTVQEALTVTNLTWTACGFPLTDTTSTARYTLIFLLILPVSFFAVRMIARGLHLTTWGVEDTTIVLAFIFFLPLVPITFVMLNYGLGQDIFKLHPCQITM
;
A
#
# COMPACT_ATOMS: atom_id res chain seq x y z
N MET A 1 21.81 33.56 4.22
CA MET A 1 20.63 32.87 3.65
C MET A 1 20.95 32.57 2.20
N ARG A 2 21.38 31.34 1.90
CA ARG A 2 21.75 30.88 0.55
C ARG A 2 20.60 30.03 0.02
N ALA A 3 19.90 30.54 -0.97
CA ALA A 3 18.89 29.82 -1.72
C ALA A 3 19.49 29.29 -3.02
N SER A 4 19.00 28.12 -3.43
CA SER A 4 19.04 27.57 -4.79
C SER A 4 20.39 27.02 -5.27
N LEU A 5 20.44 25.71 -5.59
CA LEU A 5 21.28 25.07 -6.63
C LEU A 5 21.15 23.52 -6.61
N VAL A 6 19.94 22.97 -6.58
CA VAL A 6 19.74 21.54 -6.93
C VAL A 6 18.61 21.43 -7.95
N SER A 7 18.90 21.89 -9.17
CA SER A 7 18.12 21.57 -10.35
C SER A 7 18.39 20.12 -10.77
N MET A 8 17.33 19.32 -10.71
CA MET A 8 16.90 18.39 -11.76
C MET A 8 18.01 17.75 -12.61
N LEU A 9 18.44 16.55 -12.21
CA LEU A 9 18.88 15.51 -13.14
C LEU A 9 18.05 14.26 -12.88
N LEU A 10 16.78 14.31 -13.30
CA LEU A 10 15.96 13.12 -13.48
C LEU A 10 16.34 12.51 -14.84
N VAL A 11 17.36 11.67 -14.85
CA VAL A 11 17.54 10.69 -15.93
C VAL A 11 16.41 9.69 -15.78
N GLY A 12 15.30 9.95 -16.48
CA GLY A 12 14.21 8.99 -16.61
C GLY A 12 14.70 7.79 -17.40
N ALA A 13 14.99 6.69 -16.72
CA ALA A 13 15.15 5.41 -17.36
C ALA A 13 13.77 4.98 -17.89
N VAL A 14 13.50 5.23 -19.17
CA VAL A 14 12.40 4.58 -19.89
C VAL A 14 12.70 3.08 -19.86
N ARG A 15 11.99 2.34 -19.01
CA ARG A 15 11.98 0.88 -19.09
C ARG A 15 11.19 0.54 -20.35
N LEU A 16 11.87 0.06 -21.39
CA LEU A 16 11.22 -0.60 -22.49
C LEU A 16 10.55 -1.85 -21.91
N VAL A 17 9.22 -1.82 -21.78
CA VAL A 17 8.43 -3.02 -21.49
C VAL A 17 8.48 -3.87 -22.76
N SER A 18 9.24 -4.95 -22.73
CA SER A 18 9.30 -5.92 -23.81
C SER A 18 7.90 -6.51 -24.03
N GLY A 19 7.49 -6.65 -25.30
CA GLY A 19 6.19 -7.24 -25.66
C GLY A 19 5.94 -8.64 -25.09
N SER A 20 7.00 -9.37 -24.76
CA SER A 20 6.95 -10.73 -24.20
C SER A 20 6.43 -10.80 -22.77
N ALA A 21 6.55 -9.73 -21.97
CA ALA A 21 6.22 -9.79 -20.56
C ALA A 21 4.72 -10.03 -20.31
N PHE A 22 3.86 -9.51 -21.17
CA PHE A 22 2.41 -9.71 -21.05
C PHE A 22 1.97 -11.09 -21.52
N THR A 23 2.57 -11.62 -22.60
CA THR A 23 2.27 -12.99 -23.07
C THR A 23 2.70 -14.02 -22.04
N ASP A 24 3.83 -13.80 -21.37
CA ASP A 24 4.29 -14.65 -20.27
C ASP A 24 3.35 -14.54 -19.06
N ALA A 25 2.89 -13.33 -18.72
CA ALA A 25 1.88 -13.11 -17.68
C ALA A 25 0.55 -13.78 -18.01
N LEU A 26 0.15 -13.82 -19.29
CA LEU A 26 -1.07 -14.48 -19.74
C LEU A 26 -0.95 -16.01 -19.64
N GLY A 27 0.24 -16.57 -19.86
CA GLY A 27 0.51 -17.99 -19.67
C GLY A 27 0.51 -18.45 -18.20
N ALA A 28 0.82 -17.54 -17.27
CA ALA A 28 0.75 -17.78 -15.83
C ALA A 28 -0.60 -17.38 -15.19
N ALA A 29 -1.49 -16.74 -15.95
CA ALA A 29 -2.77 -16.25 -15.46
C ALA A 29 -3.81 -17.38 -15.31
N PRO A 30 -4.72 -17.29 -14.34
CA PRO A 30 -5.86 -18.20 -14.22
C PRO A 30 -6.76 -18.11 -15.46
N GLU A 31 -7.36 -19.24 -15.85
CA GLU A 31 -8.18 -19.35 -17.08
C GLU A 31 -9.28 -18.29 -17.14
N CYS A 32 -9.92 -18.00 -16.00
CA CYS A 32 -10.94 -16.95 -15.90
C CYS A 32 -10.45 -15.60 -16.45
N ALA A 33 -9.25 -15.16 -16.05
CA ALA A 33 -8.70 -13.88 -16.47
C ALA A 33 -8.25 -13.88 -17.93
N VAL A 34 -7.76 -15.00 -18.44
CA VAL A 34 -7.43 -15.16 -19.87
C VAL A 34 -8.69 -14.96 -20.72
N THR A 35 -9.82 -15.57 -20.33
CA THR A 35 -11.09 -15.37 -21.05
C THR A 35 -11.58 -13.92 -21.00
N CYS A 36 -11.39 -13.22 -19.87
CA CYS A 36 -11.72 -11.82 -19.73
C CYS A 36 -10.86 -10.91 -20.63
N ALA A 37 -9.55 -11.15 -20.67
CA ALA A 37 -8.64 -10.42 -21.55
C ALA A 37 -9.03 -10.61 -23.03
N LEU A 38 -9.30 -11.84 -23.46
CA LEU A 38 -9.70 -12.14 -24.84
C LEU A 38 -11.04 -11.49 -25.23
N LYS A 39 -12.00 -11.39 -24.29
CA LYS A 39 -13.27 -10.69 -24.51
C LYS A 39 -13.11 -9.17 -24.59
N ALA A 40 -12.11 -8.62 -23.92
CA ALA A 40 -11.85 -7.18 -23.91
C ALA A 40 -11.13 -6.69 -25.18
N LEU A 41 -10.31 -7.53 -25.82
CA LEU A 41 -9.59 -7.19 -27.06
C LEU A 41 -10.47 -6.63 -28.19
N PRO A 42 -11.62 -7.23 -28.56
CA PRO A 42 -12.47 -6.65 -29.61
C PRO A 42 -13.20 -5.37 -29.18
N GLN A 43 -13.21 -5.03 -27.89
CA GLN A 43 -13.85 -3.82 -27.35
C GLN A 43 -12.92 -2.60 -27.34
N SER A 44 -11.63 -2.79 -27.64
CA SER A 44 -10.63 -1.73 -27.71
C SER A 44 -9.77 -1.89 -28.97
N PRO A 45 -9.06 -0.85 -29.42
CA PRO A 45 -8.12 -0.99 -30.54
C PRO A 45 -6.76 -1.58 -30.09
N CYS A 46 -6.72 -2.27 -28.94
CA CYS A 46 -5.51 -2.93 -28.45
C CYS A 46 -5.19 -4.17 -29.30
N THR A 47 -3.91 -4.42 -29.57
CA THR A 47 -3.42 -5.73 -30.03
C THR A 47 -2.73 -6.45 -28.88
N ILE A 48 -2.75 -7.79 -28.88
CA ILE A 48 -2.09 -8.62 -27.85
C ILE A 48 -0.59 -8.33 -27.77
N ASP A 49 0.04 -8.05 -28.91
CA ASP A 49 1.48 -7.80 -28.99
C ASP A 49 1.89 -6.43 -28.46
N ASN A 50 0.96 -5.49 -28.27
CA ASN A 50 1.25 -4.13 -27.83
C ASN A 50 1.00 -3.95 -26.33
N THR A 51 1.96 -4.43 -25.54
CA THR A 51 1.93 -4.40 -24.08
C THR A 51 1.77 -3.00 -23.50
N THR A 52 2.46 -2.00 -24.05
CA THR A 52 2.32 -0.60 -23.63
C THR A 52 0.88 -0.12 -23.72
N TRP A 53 0.20 -0.45 -24.82
CA TRP A 53 -1.19 -0.05 -25.02
C TRP A 53 -2.14 -0.80 -24.08
N LEU A 54 -1.87 -2.08 -23.85
CA LEU A 54 -2.61 -2.92 -22.92
C LEU A 54 -2.53 -2.39 -21.48
N CYS A 55 -1.35 -1.91 -21.06
CA CYS A 55 -1.13 -1.35 -19.73
C CYS A 55 -1.74 0.04 -19.54
N THR A 56 -1.82 0.84 -20.60
CA THR A 56 -2.19 2.27 -20.50
C THR A 56 -3.63 2.56 -20.93
N ASN A 57 -4.27 1.67 -21.70
CA ASN A 57 -5.59 1.94 -22.22
C ASN A 57 -6.70 1.75 -21.16
N PRO A 58 -7.46 2.80 -20.84
CA PRO A 58 -8.48 2.73 -19.80
C PRO A 58 -9.70 1.90 -20.19
N VAL A 59 -10.03 1.81 -21.49
CA VAL A 59 -11.18 1.02 -21.98
C VAL A 59 -10.91 -0.46 -21.79
N PHE A 60 -9.75 -0.94 -22.24
CA PHE A 60 -9.33 -2.33 -22.06
C PHE A 60 -9.23 -2.69 -20.57
N ASN A 61 -8.54 -1.87 -19.77
CA ASN A 61 -8.39 -2.12 -18.34
C ASN A 61 -9.73 -2.10 -17.60
N GLY A 62 -10.67 -1.24 -18.01
CA GLY A 62 -12.03 -1.22 -17.46
C GLY A 62 -12.78 -2.51 -17.75
N PHE A 63 -12.84 -2.95 -19.01
CA PHE A 63 -13.51 -4.19 -19.41
C PHE A 63 -12.92 -5.44 -18.74
N VAL A 64 -11.59 -5.55 -18.70
CA VAL A 64 -10.91 -6.67 -18.02
C VAL A 64 -11.19 -6.62 -16.53
N GLY A 65 -11.10 -5.44 -15.90
CA GLY A 65 -11.37 -5.27 -14.48
C GLY A 65 -12.79 -5.67 -14.08
N ASP A 66 -13.79 -5.26 -14.86
CA ASP A 66 -15.19 -5.59 -14.57
C ASP A 66 -15.51 -7.07 -14.82
N CYS A 67 -14.91 -7.65 -15.86
CA CYS A 67 -15.03 -9.09 -16.11
C CYS A 67 -14.36 -9.92 -15.01
N VAL A 68 -13.14 -9.58 -14.59
CA VAL A 68 -12.42 -10.32 -13.55
C VAL A 68 -13.14 -10.25 -12.21
N LYS A 69 -13.73 -9.10 -11.86
CA LYS A 69 -14.54 -8.94 -10.64
C LYS A 69 -15.79 -9.82 -10.61
N THR A 70 -16.35 -10.14 -11.77
CA THR A 70 -17.62 -10.88 -11.88
C THR A 70 -17.43 -12.36 -12.15
N ALA A 71 -16.39 -12.72 -12.89
CA ALA A 71 -16.16 -14.09 -13.34
C ALA A 71 -15.13 -14.84 -12.47
N CYS A 72 -14.20 -14.14 -11.81
CA CYS A 72 -13.08 -14.77 -11.11
C CYS A 72 -13.24 -14.68 -9.59
N THR A 73 -12.59 -15.59 -8.86
CA THR A 73 -12.49 -15.51 -7.41
C THR A 73 -11.60 -14.34 -6.98
N VAL A 74 -11.75 -13.89 -5.73
CA VAL A 74 -10.92 -12.79 -5.19
C VAL A 74 -9.43 -13.12 -5.24
N GLN A 75 -9.05 -14.38 -4.99
CA GLN A 75 -7.65 -14.81 -5.05
C GLN A 75 -7.09 -14.77 -6.47
N GLU A 76 -7.86 -15.22 -7.45
CA GLU A 76 -7.48 -15.14 -8.88
C GLU A 76 -7.36 -13.69 -9.33
N ALA A 77 -8.30 -12.82 -8.92
CA ALA A 77 -8.27 -11.40 -9.24
C ALA A 77 -7.00 -10.72 -8.70
N LEU A 78 -6.60 -11.01 -7.46
CA LEU A 78 -5.36 -10.50 -6.89
C LEU A 78 -4.12 -11.04 -7.61
N THR A 79 -4.13 -12.33 -7.98
CA THR A 79 -3.03 -12.96 -8.72
C THR A 79 -2.83 -12.30 -10.08
N VAL A 80 -3.92 -12.10 -10.82
CA VAL A 80 -3.91 -11.43 -12.12
C VAL A 80 -3.47 -9.97 -11.99
N THR A 81 -3.89 -9.29 -10.93
CA THR A 81 -3.45 -7.92 -10.65
C THR A 81 -1.93 -7.89 -10.43
N ASN A 82 -1.36 -8.82 -9.67
CA ASN A 82 0.08 -8.92 -9.46
C ASN A 82 0.85 -9.18 -10.77
N LEU A 83 0.38 -10.16 -11.55
CA LEU A 83 0.98 -10.53 -12.84
C LEU A 83 0.94 -9.37 -13.84
N THR A 84 -0.20 -8.69 -13.97
CA THR A 84 -0.35 -7.54 -14.87
C THR A 84 0.47 -6.34 -14.40
N TRP A 85 0.50 -6.05 -13.10
CA TRP A 85 1.30 -4.96 -12.53
C TRP A 85 2.80 -5.15 -12.79
N THR A 86 3.29 -6.37 -12.61
CA THR A 86 4.70 -6.73 -12.86
C THR A 86 5.03 -6.75 -14.35
N ALA A 87 4.14 -7.27 -15.19
CA ALA A 87 4.29 -7.25 -16.66
C ALA A 87 4.33 -5.83 -17.24
N CYS A 88 3.52 -4.92 -16.68
CA CYS A 88 3.51 -3.50 -17.05
C CYS A 88 4.67 -2.69 -16.46
N GLY A 89 5.49 -3.30 -15.59
CA GLY A 89 6.61 -2.63 -14.94
C GLY A 89 6.20 -1.48 -14.03
N PHE A 90 4.99 -1.53 -13.47
CA PHE A 90 4.52 -0.50 -12.55
C PHE A 90 5.27 -0.60 -11.20
N PRO A 91 5.56 0.55 -10.56
CA PRO A 91 6.28 0.54 -9.30
C PRO A 91 5.42 -0.13 -8.21
N LEU A 92 6.04 -0.98 -7.41
CA LEU A 92 5.40 -1.55 -6.22
C LEU A 92 5.50 -0.54 -5.07
N THR A 93 4.40 -0.36 -4.35
CA THR A 93 4.33 0.53 -3.20
C THR A 93 4.69 -0.22 -1.93
N ASP A 94 5.69 0.27 -1.21
CA ASP A 94 6.00 -0.17 0.15
C ASP A 94 6.28 1.04 1.04
N THR A 95 5.29 1.37 1.87
CA THR A 95 5.35 2.50 2.81
C THR A 95 5.47 2.04 4.27
N THR A 96 5.69 0.74 4.51
CA THR A 96 5.76 0.15 5.84
C THR A 96 6.80 0.84 6.73
N SER A 97 7.99 1.09 6.18
CA SER A 97 9.09 1.74 6.91
C SER A 97 8.78 3.20 7.22
N THR A 98 8.21 3.94 6.25
CA THR A 98 7.80 5.33 6.44
C THR A 98 6.71 5.44 7.50
N ALA A 99 5.70 4.56 7.46
CA ALA A 99 4.65 4.49 8.46
C ALA A 99 5.22 4.14 9.86
N ARG A 100 6.15 3.17 9.93
CA ARG A 100 6.83 2.79 11.18
C ARG A 100 7.60 3.97 11.80
N TYR A 101 8.41 4.67 11.02
CA TYR A 101 9.16 5.82 11.53
C TYR A 101 8.22 6.95 11.97
N THR A 102 7.20 7.24 11.16
CA THR A 102 6.21 8.28 11.48
C THR A 102 5.49 7.98 12.79
N LEU A 103 5.11 6.72 13.02
CA LEU A 103 4.48 6.29 14.27
C LEU A 103 5.41 6.49 15.48
N ILE A 104 6.69 6.11 15.37
CA ILE A 104 7.67 6.29 16.44
C ILE A 104 7.89 7.78 16.74
N PHE A 105 8.05 8.61 15.71
CA PHE A 105 8.23 10.05 15.90
C PHE A 105 7.02 10.71 16.58
N LEU A 106 5.82 10.34 16.16
CA LEU A 106 4.58 10.85 16.75
C LEU A 106 4.34 10.33 18.17
N LEU A 107 4.93 9.20 18.56
CA LEU A 107 4.83 8.64 19.91
C LEU A 107 5.67 9.42 20.94
N ILE A 108 6.80 9.99 20.53
CA ILE A 108 7.72 10.71 21.44
C ILE A 108 7.03 11.90 22.11
N LEU A 109 6.24 12.64 21.35
CA LEU A 109 5.59 13.85 21.82
C LEU A 109 4.58 13.58 22.96
N PRO A 110 3.53 12.74 22.82
CA PRO A 110 2.59 12.45 23.90
C PRO A 110 3.26 11.74 25.09
N VAL A 111 4.24 10.87 24.86
CA VAL A 111 4.99 10.21 25.95
C VAL A 111 5.77 11.24 26.77
N SER A 112 6.41 12.22 26.14
CA SER A 112 7.17 13.23 26.85
C SER A 112 6.27 14.16 27.68
N PHE A 113 5.14 14.62 27.14
CA PHE A 113 4.15 15.40 27.89
C PHE A 113 3.57 14.63 29.08
N PHE A 114 3.22 13.36 28.88
CA PHE A 114 2.74 12.50 29.95
C PHE A 114 3.82 12.32 31.04
N ALA A 115 5.07 12.04 30.65
CA ALA A 115 6.18 11.85 31.59
C ALA A 115 6.45 13.11 32.43
N VAL A 116 6.55 14.29 31.80
CA VAL A 116 6.75 15.56 32.51
C VAL A 116 5.62 15.80 33.52
N ARG A 117 4.37 15.53 33.13
CA ARG A 117 3.22 15.69 34.01
C ARG A 117 3.27 14.72 35.19
N MET A 118 3.58 13.45 34.96
CA MET A 118 3.69 12.45 36.03
C MET A 118 4.87 12.74 37.00
N ILE A 119 6.00 13.23 36.49
CA ILE A 119 7.15 13.64 37.32
C ILE A 119 6.76 14.83 38.22
N ALA A 120 6.09 15.84 37.68
CA ALA A 120 5.64 16.99 38.47
C ALA A 120 4.70 16.59 39.62
N ARG A 121 3.88 15.54 39.41
CA ARG A 121 3.04 14.95 40.46
C ARG A 121 3.85 14.14 41.47
N GLY A 122 4.79 13.30 41.00
CA GLY A 122 5.68 12.51 41.87
C GLY A 122 6.58 13.36 42.77
N LEU A 123 6.90 14.58 42.34
CA LEU A 123 7.65 15.57 43.14
C LEU A 123 6.76 16.44 44.04
N HIS A 124 5.44 16.17 44.09
CA HIS A 124 4.46 16.88 44.92
C HIS A 124 4.40 18.40 44.65
N LEU A 125 4.76 18.84 43.43
CA LEU A 125 4.76 20.26 43.07
C LEU A 125 3.33 20.84 43.00
N THR A 126 2.33 19.98 42.82
CA THR A 126 0.92 20.35 42.61
C THR A 126 -0.01 19.21 43.04
N THR A 127 -1.20 19.51 43.57
CA THR A 127 -2.18 18.51 44.04
C THR A 127 -2.88 17.77 42.90
N TRP A 128 -3.19 16.49 43.09
CA TRP A 128 -3.91 15.68 42.10
C TRP A 128 -5.25 16.30 41.73
N GLY A 129 -5.47 16.53 40.45
CA GLY A 129 -6.70 17.11 39.90
C GLY A 129 -7.41 16.17 38.93
N VAL A 130 -8.62 16.56 38.54
CA VAL A 130 -9.44 15.82 37.56
C VAL A 130 -8.70 15.68 36.22
N GLU A 131 -7.94 16.71 35.80
CA GLU A 131 -7.11 16.64 34.60
C GLU A 131 -6.04 15.54 34.64
N ASP A 132 -5.53 15.18 35.82
CA ASP A 132 -4.53 14.10 35.94
C ASP A 132 -5.20 12.73 35.79
N THR A 133 -6.45 12.59 36.25
CA THR A 133 -7.21 11.36 36.01
C THR A 133 -7.54 11.18 34.53
N THR A 134 -7.90 12.25 33.81
CA THR A 134 -8.26 12.17 32.40
C THR A 134 -7.04 11.87 31.52
N ILE A 135 -5.87 12.46 31.80
CA ILE A 135 -4.65 12.16 31.03
C ILE A 135 -4.17 10.73 31.25
N VAL A 136 -4.24 10.20 32.49
CA VAL A 136 -3.90 8.81 32.78
C VAL A 136 -4.84 7.86 32.04
N LEU A 137 -6.15 8.11 32.09
CA LEU A 137 -7.12 7.30 31.37
C LEU A 137 -6.91 7.33 29.86
N ALA A 138 -6.67 8.51 29.28
CA ALA A 138 -6.37 8.65 27.86
C ALA A 138 -5.09 7.88 27.46
N PHE A 139 -4.05 7.92 28.30
CA PHE A 139 -2.80 7.22 28.05
C PHE A 139 -2.95 5.69 28.11
N ILE A 140 -3.82 5.18 28.99
CA ILE A 140 -4.17 3.74 29.06
C ILE A 140 -4.79 3.28 27.74
N PHE A 141 -5.70 4.05 27.15
CA PHE A 141 -6.29 3.72 25.86
C PHE A 141 -5.33 3.91 24.68
N PHE A 142 -4.41 4.87 24.77
CA PHE A 142 -3.41 5.12 23.74
C PHE A 142 -2.33 4.02 23.68
N LEU A 143 -1.90 3.49 24.83
CA LEU A 143 -0.84 2.48 24.94
C LEU A 143 -1.04 1.26 24.00
N PRO A 144 -2.23 0.62 23.89
CA PRO A 144 -2.42 -0.52 23.01
C PRO A 144 -2.42 -0.18 21.51
N LEU A 145 -2.70 1.07 21.10
CA LEU A 145 -2.71 1.44 19.68
C LEU A 145 -1.33 1.23 19.03
N VAL A 146 -0.26 1.45 19.79
CA VAL A 146 1.12 1.31 19.31
C VAL A 146 1.42 -0.14 18.89
N PRO A 147 1.39 -1.15 19.78
CA PRO A 147 1.68 -2.53 19.41
C PRO A 147 0.68 -3.07 18.37
N ILE A 148 -0.61 -2.69 18.45
CA ILE A 148 -1.60 -3.09 17.43
C ILE A 148 -1.16 -2.61 16.05
N THR A 149 -0.76 -1.34 15.92
CA THR A 149 -0.32 -0.79 14.63
C THR A 149 0.97 -1.45 14.14
N PHE A 150 1.91 -1.78 15.03
CA PHE A 150 3.10 -2.55 14.66
C PHE A 150 2.75 -3.94 14.12
N VAL A 151 1.79 -4.63 14.75
CA VAL A 151 1.27 -5.91 14.26
C VAL A 151 0.66 -5.74 12.86
N MET A 152 -0.18 -4.72 12.66
CA MET A 152 -0.78 -4.43 11.35
C MET A 152 0.27 -4.14 10.25
N LEU A 153 1.34 -3.41 10.58
CA LEU A 153 2.46 -3.17 9.66
C LEU A 153 3.16 -4.47 9.26
N ASN A 154 3.29 -5.43 10.17
CA ASN A 154 3.85 -6.75 9.87
C ASN A 154 2.91 -7.62 9.02
N TYR A 155 1.60 -7.35 9.05
CA TYR A 155 0.61 -8.00 8.18
C TYR A 155 0.41 -7.29 6.83
N GLY A 156 1.27 -6.33 6.50
CA GLY A 156 1.27 -5.70 5.18
C GLY A 156 0.56 -4.35 5.09
N LEU A 157 0.21 -3.72 6.21
CA LEU A 157 -0.29 -2.35 6.20
C LEU A 157 0.74 -1.43 5.53
N GLY A 158 0.32 -0.76 4.45
CA GLY A 158 1.18 0.11 3.65
C GLY A 158 1.86 -0.56 2.45
N GLN A 159 1.52 -1.82 2.14
CA GLN A 159 1.91 -2.53 0.92
C GLN A 159 0.70 -2.75 0.00
N ASP A 160 0.97 -3.00 -1.28
CA ASP A 160 -0.07 -3.39 -2.24
C ASP A 160 -0.71 -4.74 -1.87
N ILE A 161 -2.06 -4.78 -1.81
CA ILE A 161 -2.82 -5.96 -1.36
C ILE A 161 -2.53 -7.24 -2.15
N PHE A 162 -2.21 -7.12 -3.44
CA PHE A 162 -1.92 -8.24 -4.32
C PHE A 162 -0.52 -8.84 -4.12
N LYS A 163 0.31 -8.25 -3.27
CA LYS A 163 1.61 -8.80 -2.85
C LYS A 163 1.48 -9.66 -1.58
N LEU A 164 0.37 -9.52 -0.84
CA LEU A 164 0.16 -10.20 0.43
C LEU A 164 -0.21 -11.67 0.22
N HIS A 165 0.23 -12.52 1.13
CA HIS A 165 -0.11 -13.94 1.09
C HIS A 165 -1.61 -14.12 1.42
N PRO A 166 -2.33 -15.07 0.80
CA PRO A 166 -3.76 -15.27 1.05
C PRO A 166 -4.14 -15.38 2.53
N CYS A 167 -3.29 -16.03 3.36
CA CYS A 167 -3.53 -16.16 4.80
C CYS A 167 -3.46 -14.83 5.60
N GLN A 168 -2.86 -13.77 5.03
CA GLN A 168 -2.83 -12.45 5.64
C GLN A 168 -4.07 -11.60 5.29
N ILE A 169 -4.86 -12.02 4.30
CA ILE A 169 -6.04 -11.29 3.81
C ILE A 169 -7.33 -11.86 4.41
N THR A 170 -7.38 -13.18 4.66
CA THR A 170 -8.60 -13.90 5.06
C THR A 170 -8.76 -14.06 6.57
N MET A 171 -8.17 -13.18 7.38
CA MET A 171 -8.36 -13.19 8.84
C MET A 171 -9.68 -12.55 9.25
#